data_AF-A0A653CV21-F1
#
_entry.id   AF-A0A653CV21-F1
#
_cell.length_a   1.000
_cell.length_b   1.000
_cell.length_c   1.000
_cell.angle_alpha   90.00
_cell.angle_beta   90.00
_cell.angle_gamma   90.00
#
_symmetry.space_group_name_H-M   'P 1'
#
loop_
_entity.id
_entity.type
_entity.pdbx_description
1 polymer ?
#
loop_
_entity_poly.entity_id
_entity_poly.type
_entity_poly.pdbx_seq_one_letter_code
_entity_poly.pdbx_strand_id
1 'polypeptide(L)'
;FQNHIGNCGHEPLYCENKCGVKVARRHLSHHKATDCVKRLIGCRYCGGEFVADTLPAHHVKCGRVPVHCPKCDISIVAREELETHLKDECTVSVHSCSFKEAGCRFKGPRYALEKHLDDSCQQHLTLMCGVVSKQQHQIASLKSALSRLSLNYSGTLIWKISDFAAKMAEAKGKEGMELVSPPFYTSQYGYKLQV
;
A
#
# COMPACT_ATOMS: atom_id res chain seq x y z
N PHE A 1 -70.09 -28.41 -5.94
CA PHE A 1 -69.01 -27.90 -5.06
C PHE A 1 -67.58 -28.17 -5.56
N GLN A 2 -67.39 -28.71 -6.78
CA GLN A 2 -66.08 -29.19 -7.24
C GLN A 2 -65.21 -28.14 -7.97
N ASN A 3 -65.79 -27.00 -8.36
CA ASN A 3 -65.08 -25.88 -9.02
C ASN A 3 -64.63 -24.75 -8.07
N HIS A 4 -64.83 -24.90 -6.75
CA HIS A 4 -64.42 -23.87 -5.77
C HIS A 4 -63.03 -24.11 -5.17
N ILE A 5 -62.57 -25.36 -5.21
CA ILE A 5 -61.29 -25.79 -4.66
C ILE A 5 -60.19 -25.18 -5.54
N GLY A 6 -59.33 -24.36 -4.94
CA GLY A 6 -58.21 -23.74 -5.65
C GLY A 6 -58.51 -22.40 -6.33
N ASN A 7 -59.69 -21.80 -6.19
CA ASN A 7 -59.98 -20.44 -6.68
C ASN A 7 -60.69 -19.55 -5.63
N CYS A 8 -60.81 -20.01 -4.38
CA CYS A 8 -61.46 -19.27 -3.32
C CYS A 8 -60.56 -18.13 -2.79
N GLY A 9 -61.02 -16.89 -2.90
CA GLY A 9 -60.29 -15.71 -2.38
C GLY A 9 -60.13 -15.67 -0.86
N HIS A 10 -60.96 -16.42 -0.11
CA HIS A 10 -60.89 -16.53 1.35
C HIS A 10 -60.06 -17.73 1.83
N GLU A 11 -59.62 -18.60 0.91
CA GLU A 11 -58.80 -19.76 1.26
C GLU A 11 -57.51 -19.30 1.95
N PRO A 12 -57.23 -19.81 3.17
CA PRO A 12 -56.01 -19.46 3.88
C PRO A 12 -54.82 -20.23 3.29
N LEU A 13 -53.86 -19.52 2.71
CA LEU A 13 -52.63 -20.10 2.19
C LEU A 13 -51.43 -19.61 2.99
N TYR A 14 -50.39 -20.43 3.04
CA TYR A 14 -49.12 -20.02 3.65
C TYR A 14 -48.40 -19.02 2.75
N CYS A 15 -47.76 -18.03 3.38
CA CYS A 15 -46.89 -17.11 2.66
C CYS A 15 -45.70 -17.85 2.00
N GLU A 16 -45.48 -17.60 0.71
CA GLU A 16 -44.37 -18.15 -0.07
C GLU A 16 -42.98 -17.76 0.47
N ASN A 17 -42.86 -16.61 1.14
CA ASN A 17 -41.61 -16.18 1.78
C ASN A 17 -41.29 -17.01 3.06
N LYS A 18 -42.08 -18.05 3.36
CA LYS A 18 -41.91 -18.94 4.52
C LYS A 18 -41.81 -18.17 5.84
N CYS A 19 -42.66 -17.15 6.00
CA CYS A 19 -42.78 -16.36 7.23
C CYS A 19 -43.61 -17.06 8.33
N GLY A 20 -44.30 -18.16 8.00
CA GLY A 20 -45.11 -18.95 8.93
C GLY A 20 -46.58 -18.50 9.06
N VAL A 21 -46.95 -17.34 8.51
CA VAL A 21 -48.32 -16.80 8.58
C VAL A 21 -49.21 -17.39 7.48
N LYS A 22 -50.46 -17.73 7.84
CA LYS A 22 -51.54 -18.05 6.89
C LYS A 22 -52.35 -16.79 6.60
N VAL A 23 -52.52 -16.47 5.32
CA VAL A 23 -53.25 -15.28 4.87
C VAL A 23 -54.27 -15.72 3.83
N ALA A 24 -55.46 -15.10 3.83
CA ALA A 24 -56.45 -15.33 2.79
C ALA A 24 -55.87 -15.00 1.41
N ARG A 25 -56.13 -15.84 0.41
CA ARG A 25 -55.57 -15.73 -0.94
C ARG A 25 -55.61 -14.30 -1.51
N ARG A 26 -56.73 -13.60 -1.36
CA ARG A 26 -56.91 -12.21 -1.85
C ARG A 26 -55.99 -11.18 -1.19
N HIS A 27 -55.49 -11.45 0.02
CA HIS A 27 -54.62 -10.55 0.78
C HIS A 27 -53.14 -10.97 0.76
N LEU A 28 -52.78 -12.10 0.13
CA LEU A 28 -51.39 -12.57 0.07
C LEU A 28 -50.48 -11.55 -0.62
N SER A 29 -50.92 -10.93 -1.72
CA SER A 29 -50.12 -9.93 -2.43
C SER A 29 -49.85 -8.71 -1.55
N HIS A 30 -50.88 -8.23 -0.83
CA HIS A 30 -50.73 -7.12 0.13
C HIS A 30 -49.77 -7.51 1.26
N HIS A 31 -49.99 -8.67 1.89
CA HIS A 31 -49.10 -9.18 2.93
C HIS A 31 -47.64 -9.25 2.47
N LYS A 32 -47.35 -9.78 1.27
CA LYS A 32 -45.98 -9.84 0.73
C LYS A 32 -45.36 -8.46 0.56
N ALA A 33 -46.16 -7.46 0.17
CA ALA A 33 -45.69 -6.11 -0.09
C ALA A 33 -45.44 -5.29 1.19
N THR A 34 -46.32 -5.39 2.20
CA THR A 34 -46.30 -4.47 3.35
C THR A 34 -46.09 -5.15 4.70
N ASP A 35 -46.71 -6.32 4.93
CA ASP A 35 -46.86 -6.88 6.28
C ASP A 35 -45.87 -8.01 6.57
N CYS A 36 -45.38 -8.68 5.54
CA CYS A 36 -44.51 -9.83 5.67
C CYS A 36 -43.17 -9.41 6.28
N VAL A 37 -42.82 -10.00 7.43
CA VAL A 37 -41.51 -9.80 8.09
C VAL A 37 -40.35 -10.36 7.25
N LYS A 38 -40.66 -11.28 6.33
CA LYS A 38 -39.71 -11.84 5.38
C LYS A 38 -39.80 -11.23 3.97
N ARG A 39 -40.43 -10.05 3.82
CA ARG A 39 -40.43 -9.34 2.53
C ARG A 39 -39.03 -8.86 2.17
N LEU A 40 -38.75 -8.77 0.87
CA LEU A 40 -37.53 -8.15 0.38
C LEU A 40 -37.71 -6.63 0.34
N ILE A 41 -36.72 -5.92 0.88
CA ILE A 41 -36.64 -4.45 0.90
C ILE A 41 -35.25 -4.06 0.39
N GLY A 42 -35.20 -3.08 -0.49
CA GLY A 42 -33.94 -2.47 -0.93
C GLY A 42 -33.28 -1.67 0.19
N CYS A 43 -31.98 -1.87 0.39
CA CYS A 43 -31.18 -1.01 1.24
C CYS A 43 -31.10 0.39 0.63
N ARG A 44 -31.51 1.42 1.39
CA ARG A 44 -31.51 2.81 0.93
C ARG A 44 -30.13 3.39 0.59
N TYR A 45 -29.06 2.70 0.97
CA TYR A 45 -27.68 3.17 0.80
C TYR A 45 -26.95 2.44 -0.33
N CYS A 46 -27.04 1.12 -0.39
CA CYS A 46 -26.35 0.32 -1.41
C CYS A 46 -27.26 -0.19 -2.53
N GLY A 47 -28.59 -0.03 -2.40
CA GLY A 47 -29.57 -0.51 -3.38
C GLY A 47 -29.77 -2.04 -3.40
N GLY A 48 -28.99 -2.83 -2.65
CA GLY A 48 -29.14 -4.28 -2.59
C GLY A 48 -30.45 -4.70 -1.92
N GLU A 49 -31.05 -5.81 -2.35
CA GLU A 49 -32.28 -6.36 -1.77
C GLU A 49 -31.98 -7.28 -0.58
N PHE A 50 -32.64 -7.04 0.54
CA PHE A 50 -32.48 -7.83 1.77
C PHE A 50 -33.83 -8.18 2.37
N VAL A 51 -33.87 -9.24 3.16
CA VAL A 51 -35.06 -9.58 3.96
C VAL A 51 -35.24 -8.49 5.02
N ALA A 52 -36.47 -8.00 5.21
CA ALA A 52 -36.76 -6.90 6.13
C ALA A 52 -36.18 -7.12 7.54
N ASP A 53 -36.24 -8.37 8.03
CA ASP A 53 -35.68 -8.79 9.32
C ASP A 53 -34.13 -8.74 9.38
N THR A 54 -33.44 -8.99 8.27
CA THR A 54 -31.95 -8.99 8.21
C THR A 54 -31.35 -7.67 7.77
N LEU A 55 -32.17 -6.75 7.23
CA LEU A 55 -31.73 -5.43 6.77
C LEU A 55 -31.02 -4.60 7.88
N PRO A 56 -31.47 -4.59 9.15
CA PRO A 56 -30.74 -3.91 10.23
C PRO A 56 -29.32 -4.47 10.43
N ALA A 57 -29.16 -5.79 10.39
CA ALA A 57 -27.85 -6.43 10.50
C ALA A 57 -26.96 -6.11 9.28
N HIS A 58 -27.56 -5.96 8.09
CA HIS A 58 -26.86 -5.46 6.92
C HIS A 58 -26.37 -4.01 7.11
N HIS A 59 -27.18 -3.08 7.62
CA HIS A 59 -26.77 -1.68 7.83
C HIS A 59 -25.50 -1.54 8.69
N VAL A 60 -25.30 -2.44 9.67
CA VAL A 60 -24.07 -2.47 10.49
C VAL A 60 -22.82 -2.77 9.65
N LYS A 61 -22.95 -3.49 8.53
CA LYS A 61 -21.84 -3.92 7.65
C LYS A 61 -21.84 -3.26 6.27
N CYS A 62 -22.90 -2.55 5.90
CA CYS A 62 -23.06 -1.91 4.61
C CYS A 62 -21.99 -0.82 4.38
N GLY A 63 -21.19 -0.94 3.32
CA GLY A 63 -20.13 0.02 2.99
C GLY A 63 -20.65 1.40 2.60
N ARG A 64 -21.88 1.49 2.08
CA ARG A 64 -22.49 2.75 1.63
C ARG A 64 -23.20 3.53 2.73
N VAL A 65 -23.29 2.99 3.95
CA VAL A 65 -23.91 3.70 5.08
C VAL A 65 -23.06 4.93 5.43
N PRO A 66 -23.63 6.14 5.47
CA PRO A 66 -22.91 7.34 5.87
C PRO A 66 -22.48 7.25 7.34
N VAL A 67 -21.22 7.59 7.60
CA VAL A 67 -20.62 7.64 8.93
C VAL A 67 -19.89 8.96 9.14
N HIS A 68 -19.86 9.44 10.39
CA HIS A 68 -19.05 10.60 10.75
C HIS A 68 -17.57 10.23 10.78
N CYS A 69 -16.72 11.11 10.26
CA CYS A 69 -15.28 10.96 10.40
C CYS A 69 -14.86 11.15 11.86
N PRO A 70 -14.18 10.17 12.51
CA PRO A 70 -13.83 10.23 13.92
C PRO A 70 -12.71 11.24 14.24
N LYS A 71 -12.13 11.90 13.23
CA LYS A 71 -11.01 12.85 13.39
C LYS A 71 -11.45 14.29 13.20
N CYS A 72 -12.20 14.58 12.14
CA CYS A 72 -12.67 15.94 11.87
C CYS A 72 -14.07 16.21 12.42
N ASP A 73 -14.86 15.16 12.70
CA ASP A 73 -16.25 15.21 13.20
C ASP A 73 -17.25 16.02 12.33
N ILE A 74 -16.78 16.61 11.23
CA ILE A 74 -17.55 17.45 10.31
C ILE A 74 -17.99 16.66 9.07
N SER A 75 -17.09 15.87 8.50
CA SER A 75 -17.37 15.15 7.26
C SER A 75 -18.21 13.90 7.51
N ILE A 76 -19.29 13.78 6.75
CA ILE A 76 -20.09 12.56 6.62
C ILE A 76 -19.65 11.87 5.34
N VAL A 77 -19.10 10.67 5.45
CA VAL A 77 -18.54 9.89 4.33
C VAL A 77 -19.14 8.50 4.31
N ALA A 78 -19.19 7.83 3.15
CA ALA A 78 -19.58 6.42 3.12
C ALA A 78 -18.58 5.59 3.94
N ARG A 79 -19.06 4.57 4.66
CA ARG A 79 -18.20 3.70 5.49
C ARG A 79 -17.01 3.12 4.70
N GLU A 80 -17.21 2.73 3.45
CA GLU A 80 -16.15 2.20 2.58
C GLU A 80 -15.14 3.26 2.12
N GLU A 81 -15.54 4.54 2.10
CA GLU A 81 -14.70 5.68 1.71
C GLU A 81 -14.02 6.33 2.92
N LEU A 82 -14.28 5.84 4.14
CA LEU A 82 -13.72 6.43 5.36
C LEU A 82 -12.19 6.32 5.38
N GLU A 83 -11.62 5.21 4.91
CA GLU A 83 -10.17 5.01 4.87
C GLU A 83 -9.50 5.99 3.89
N THR A 84 -10.09 6.17 2.70
CA THR A 84 -9.59 7.14 1.71
C THR A 84 -9.74 8.57 2.21
N HIS A 85 -10.86 8.90 2.86
CA HIS A 85 -11.04 10.21 3.48
C HIS A 85 -9.96 10.48 4.54
N LEU A 86 -9.73 9.56 5.48
CA LEU A 86 -8.73 9.73 6.55
C LEU A 86 -7.30 9.89 6.02
N LYS A 87 -7.01 9.26 4.87
CA LYS A 87 -5.69 9.27 4.24
C LYS A 87 -5.45 10.50 3.36
N ASP A 88 -6.43 10.92 2.58
CA ASP A 88 -6.20 11.85 1.46
C ASP A 88 -7.02 13.16 1.56
N GLU A 89 -8.16 13.16 2.27
CA GLU A 89 -9.13 14.28 2.25
C GLU A 89 -9.38 14.95 3.61
N CYS A 90 -9.12 14.26 4.71
CA CYS A 90 -9.46 14.72 6.05
C CYS A 90 -8.60 15.93 6.45
N THR A 91 -9.25 17.08 6.59
CA THR A 91 -8.60 18.37 6.88
C THR A 91 -7.86 18.43 8.21
N VAL A 92 -8.29 17.62 9.18
CA VAL A 92 -7.70 17.51 10.54
C VAL A 92 -6.63 16.42 10.60
N SER A 93 -6.52 15.56 9.58
CA SER A 93 -5.52 14.51 9.56
C SER A 93 -4.12 15.12 9.50
N VAL A 94 -3.27 14.70 10.44
CA VAL A 94 -1.89 15.20 10.55
C VAL A 94 -1.00 14.36 9.65
N HIS A 95 -0.52 14.98 8.58
CA HIS A 95 0.39 14.36 7.63
C HIS A 95 1.83 14.73 7.95
N SER A 96 2.72 13.75 7.80
CA SER A 96 4.17 13.99 7.86
C SER A 96 4.68 14.45 6.50
N CYS A 97 5.68 15.33 6.49
CA CYS A 97 6.30 15.77 5.24
C CYS A 97 6.92 14.59 4.46
N SER A 98 6.84 14.62 3.12
CA SER A 98 7.40 13.60 2.23
C SER A 98 8.91 13.42 2.41
N PHE A 99 9.62 14.45 2.86
CA PHE A 99 11.05 14.44 3.16
C PHE A 99 11.39 13.93 4.58
N LYS A 100 10.47 13.25 5.27
CA LYS A 100 10.71 12.73 6.63
C LYS A 100 11.93 11.81 6.72
N GLU A 101 12.11 10.93 5.74
CA GLU A 101 13.23 9.97 5.69
C GLU A 101 14.57 10.68 5.40
N ALA A 102 14.51 11.82 4.71
CA ALA A 102 15.66 12.70 4.51
C ALA A 102 15.99 13.54 5.77
N GLY A 103 15.11 13.57 6.77
CA GLY A 103 15.31 14.23 8.06
C GLY A 103 14.36 15.39 8.37
N CYS A 104 13.37 15.67 7.51
CA CYS A 104 12.37 16.71 7.81
C CYS A 104 11.45 16.28 8.96
N ARG A 105 11.21 17.17 9.94
CA ARG A 105 10.40 16.86 11.13
C ARG A 105 8.99 17.43 11.09
N PHE A 106 8.59 18.06 9.98
CA PHE A 106 7.30 18.71 9.87
C PHE A 106 6.15 17.69 9.89
N LYS A 107 5.15 17.97 10.71
CA LYS A 107 3.87 17.26 10.78
C LYS A 107 2.76 18.27 10.98
N GLY A 108 1.71 18.20 10.17
CA GLY A 108 0.60 19.14 10.26
C GLY A 108 -0.58 18.76 9.39
N PRO A 109 -1.69 19.50 9.50
CA PRO A 109 -2.83 19.36 8.60
C PRO A 109 -2.43 19.70 7.16
N ARG A 110 -3.24 19.23 6.18
CA ARG A 110 -2.92 19.34 4.76
C ARG A 110 -2.58 20.77 4.31
N TYR A 111 -3.38 21.76 4.71
CA TYR A 111 -3.15 23.16 4.33
C TYR A 111 -1.79 23.70 4.84
N ALA A 112 -1.37 23.28 6.04
CA ALA A 112 -0.09 23.69 6.61
C ALA A 112 1.07 22.92 5.96
N LEU A 113 0.84 21.66 5.57
CA LEU A 113 1.80 20.85 4.83
C LEU A 113 2.05 21.42 3.43
N GLU A 114 1.01 21.80 2.69
CA GLU A 114 1.15 22.41 1.36
C GLU A 114 1.98 23.69 1.44
N LYS A 115 1.66 24.60 2.37
CA LYS A 115 2.48 25.79 2.62
C LYS A 115 3.92 25.47 3.03
N HIS A 116 4.12 24.47 3.89
CA HIS A 116 5.46 24.04 4.29
C HIS A 116 6.31 23.56 3.11
N LEU A 117 5.72 22.81 2.16
CA LEU A 117 6.42 22.30 0.99
C LEU A 117 6.92 23.44 0.09
N ASP A 118 6.12 24.50 -0.05
CA ASP A 118 6.51 25.69 -0.81
C ASP A 118 7.61 26.49 -0.08
N ASP A 119 7.42 26.76 1.22
CA ASP A 119 8.34 27.59 2.00
C ASP A 119 9.69 26.91 2.28
N SER A 120 9.71 25.57 2.39
CA SER A 120 10.88 24.80 2.86
C SER A 120 11.66 24.10 1.76
N CYS A 121 11.41 24.42 0.48
CA CYS A 121 12.04 23.76 -0.67
C CYS A 121 13.59 23.78 -0.60
N GLN A 122 14.20 24.91 -0.24
CA GLN A 122 15.66 25.02 -0.08
C GLN A 122 16.21 24.11 1.04
N GLN A 123 15.49 24.00 2.15
CA GLN A 123 15.85 23.11 3.24
C GLN A 123 15.76 21.64 2.79
N HIS A 124 14.69 21.28 2.07
CA HIS A 124 14.53 19.93 1.51
C HIS A 124 15.64 19.59 0.53
N LEU A 125 16.03 20.52 -0.36
CA LEU A 125 17.17 20.33 -1.28
C LEU A 125 18.47 20.07 -0.51
N THR A 126 18.71 20.83 0.56
CA THR A 126 19.91 20.65 1.41
C THR A 126 19.92 19.26 2.06
N LEU A 127 18.78 18.82 2.59
CA LEU A 127 18.65 17.46 3.14
C LEU A 127 18.92 16.40 2.07
N MET A 128 18.35 16.56 0.86
CA MET A 128 18.55 15.63 -0.25
C MET A 128 20.02 15.58 -0.70
N CYS A 129 20.70 16.73 -0.79
CA CYS A 129 22.15 16.77 -1.04
C CYS A 129 22.92 15.98 0.02
N GLY A 130 22.58 16.16 1.30
CA GLY A 130 23.19 15.40 2.39
C GLY A 130 22.97 13.88 2.28
N VAL A 131 21.77 13.45 1.88
CA VAL A 131 21.47 12.03 1.64
C VAL A 131 22.30 11.49 0.47
N VAL A 132 22.38 12.21 -0.65
CA VAL A 132 23.16 11.81 -1.83
C VAL A 132 24.65 11.69 -1.48
N SER A 133 25.23 12.65 -0.75
CA SER A 133 26.62 12.58 -0.31
C SER A 133 26.87 11.36 0.59
N LYS A 134 25.98 11.09 1.55
CA LYS A 134 26.08 9.89 2.40
C LYS A 134 26.01 8.60 1.60
N GLN A 135 25.09 8.50 0.65
CA GLN A 135 24.97 7.35 -0.24
C GLN A 135 26.23 7.16 -1.09
N GLN A 136 26.81 8.24 -1.63
CA GLN A 136 28.06 8.17 -2.39
C GLN A 136 29.21 7.60 -1.53
N HIS A 137 29.32 8.04 -0.28
CA HIS A 137 30.32 7.49 0.66
C HIS A 137 30.08 6.01 0.97
N GLN A 138 28.82 5.61 1.19
CA GLN A 138 28.47 4.20 1.42
C GLN A 138 28.81 3.33 0.21
N ILE A 139 28.48 3.77 -1.01
CA ILE A 139 28.82 3.06 -2.25
C ILE A 139 30.34 2.93 -2.41
N ALA A 140 31.09 4.00 -2.16
CA ALA A 140 32.55 3.95 -2.21
C ALA A 140 33.11 2.95 -1.19
N SER A 141 32.63 2.98 0.06
CA SER A 141 33.04 2.04 1.11
C SER A 141 32.72 0.59 0.75
N LEU A 142 31.52 0.33 0.24
CA LEU A 142 31.10 -1.01 -0.20
C LEU A 142 31.94 -1.51 -1.37
N LYS A 143 32.25 -0.65 -2.36
CA LYS A 143 33.16 -0.99 -3.46
C LYS A 143 34.55 -1.33 -2.95
N SER A 144 35.09 -0.54 -2.01
CA SER A 144 36.39 -0.83 -1.38
C SER A 144 36.36 -2.13 -0.57
N ALA A 145 35.29 -2.40 0.17
CA ALA A 145 35.12 -3.64 0.93
C ALA A 145 35.04 -4.86 0.01
N LEU A 146 34.27 -4.76 -1.08
CA LEU A 146 34.19 -5.80 -2.10
C LEU A 146 35.55 -6.04 -2.76
N SER A 147 36.31 -4.98 -3.09
CA SER A 147 37.66 -5.12 -3.62
C SER A 147 38.61 -5.82 -2.65
N ARG A 148 38.47 -5.60 -1.34
CA ARG A 148 39.26 -6.32 -0.32
C ARG A 148 38.81 -7.78 -0.16
N LEU A 149 37.51 -8.06 -0.22
CA LEU A 149 37.00 -9.44 -0.16
C LEU A 149 37.29 -10.23 -1.44
N SER A 150 37.48 -9.53 -2.56
CA SER A 150 37.96 -10.11 -3.81
C SER A 150 39.45 -10.49 -3.76
N LEU A 151 40.16 -10.23 -2.65
CA LEU A 151 41.46 -10.87 -2.41
C LEU A 151 41.23 -12.38 -2.43
N ASN A 152 41.81 -13.05 -3.42
CA ASN A 152 41.65 -14.48 -3.55
C ASN A 152 42.27 -15.18 -2.32
N TYR A 153 41.59 -16.20 -1.84
CA TYR A 153 42.15 -17.18 -0.91
C TYR A 153 42.20 -18.57 -1.58
N SER A 154 42.04 -18.60 -2.90
CA SER A 154 42.06 -19.83 -3.72
C SER A 154 43.45 -20.14 -4.29
N GLY A 155 44.43 -19.24 -4.11
CA GLY A 155 45.76 -19.35 -4.73
C GLY A 155 45.82 -19.01 -6.22
N THR A 156 44.69 -18.69 -6.85
CA THR A 156 44.64 -18.33 -8.29
C THR A 156 44.33 -16.85 -8.48
N LEU A 157 45.31 -16.06 -8.94
CA LEU A 157 45.12 -14.64 -9.28
C LEU A 157 44.72 -14.45 -10.74
N ILE A 158 43.56 -13.84 -10.96
CA ILE A 158 43.16 -13.31 -12.28
C ILE A 158 43.43 -11.81 -12.25
N TRP A 159 44.61 -11.40 -12.72
CA TRP A 159 44.99 -10.00 -12.77
C TRP A 159 44.56 -9.35 -14.09
N LYS A 160 43.44 -8.62 -14.05
CA LYS A 160 42.98 -7.84 -15.21
C LYS A 160 43.73 -6.51 -15.29
N ILE A 161 44.57 -6.35 -16.31
CA ILE A 161 45.24 -5.08 -16.60
C ILE A 161 44.22 -4.15 -17.27
N SER A 162 43.69 -3.21 -16.51
CA SER A 162 42.85 -2.13 -17.04
C SER A 162 43.73 -1.06 -17.70
N ASP A 163 43.20 -0.41 -18.75
CA ASP A 163 43.84 0.71 -19.47
C ASP A 163 45.21 0.36 -20.08
N PHE A 164 45.31 -0.85 -20.66
CA PHE A 164 46.55 -1.38 -21.25
C PHE A 164 47.22 -0.44 -22.25
N ALA A 165 46.45 0.19 -23.15
CA ALA A 165 47.00 1.08 -24.18
C ALA A 165 47.71 2.29 -23.58
N ALA A 166 47.16 2.90 -22.52
CA ALA A 166 47.78 4.03 -21.83
C ALA A 166 49.04 3.59 -21.08
N LYS A 167 48.98 2.48 -20.35
CA LYS A 167 50.13 1.92 -19.62
C LYS A 167 51.28 1.53 -20.56
N MET A 168 50.97 0.97 -21.72
CA MET A 168 51.96 0.65 -22.75
C MET A 168 52.60 1.89 -23.37
N ALA A 169 51.85 2.99 -23.52
CA ALA A 169 52.40 4.26 -24.00
C ALA A 169 53.37 4.87 -22.98
N GLU A 170 53.03 4.85 -21.69
CA GLU A 170 53.93 5.31 -20.62
C GLU A 170 55.21 4.47 -20.52
N ALA A 171 55.10 3.14 -20.62
CA ALA A 171 56.25 2.24 -20.54
C ALA A 171 57.27 2.46 -21.67
N LYS A 172 56.83 2.94 -22.83
CA LYS A 172 57.73 3.30 -23.95
C LYS A 172 58.49 4.60 -23.71
N GLY A 173 57.98 5.48 -22.85
CA GLY A 173 58.55 6.80 -22.57
C GLY A 173 59.38 6.89 -21.28
N LYS A 174 59.32 5.87 -20.42
CA LYS A 174 60.07 5.80 -19.14
C LYS A 174 60.75 4.45 -19.01
N GLU A 175 62.07 4.44 -18.86
CA GLU A 175 62.80 3.22 -18.49
C GLU A 175 62.50 2.84 -17.02
N GLY A 176 62.34 1.54 -16.77
CA GLY A 176 62.11 1.00 -15.43
C GLY A 176 60.64 0.96 -14.97
N MET A 177 59.66 1.05 -15.88
CA MET A 177 58.25 0.89 -15.52
C MET A 177 57.92 -0.57 -15.21
N GLU A 178 57.75 -0.90 -13.94
CA GLU A 178 57.31 -2.21 -13.46
C GLU A 178 55.82 -2.17 -13.09
N LEU A 179 55.02 -3.07 -13.68
CA LEU A 179 53.63 -3.27 -13.29
C LEU A 179 53.61 -4.35 -12.21
N VAL A 180 53.13 -3.98 -11.03
CA VAL A 180 53.01 -4.89 -9.89
C VAL A 180 51.54 -5.21 -9.66
N SER A 181 51.20 -6.48 -9.55
CA SER A 181 49.84 -6.94 -9.26
C SER A 181 49.39 -6.58 -7.83
N PRO A 182 48.08 -6.49 -7.57
CA PRO A 182 47.57 -6.44 -6.20
C PRO A 182 48.00 -7.71 -5.43
N PRO A 183 48.37 -7.59 -4.15
CA PRO A 183 48.77 -8.74 -3.37
C PRO A 183 47.62 -9.74 -3.22
N PHE A 184 47.94 -11.03 -3.17
CA PHE A 184 46.97 -12.12 -3.12
C PHE A 184 47.48 -13.27 -2.24
N TYR A 185 46.63 -14.20 -1.83
CA TYR A 185 47.02 -15.26 -0.89
C TYR A 185 46.94 -16.64 -1.53
N THR A 186 47.93 -17.49 -1.22
CA THR A 186 47.93 -18.89 -1.70
C THR A 186 46.81 -19.73 -1.10
N SER A 187 46.30 -19.37 0.09
CA SER A 187 45.13 -19.97 0.74
C SER A 187 44.59 -19.04 1.86
N GLN A 188 43.50 -19.41 2.54
CA GLN A 188 42.93 -18.63 3.67
C GLN A 188 43.95 -18.35 4.79
N TYR A 189 44.92 -19.23 5.00
CA TYR A 189 46.03 -19.08 5.96
C TYR A 189 47.39 -19.16 5.27
N GLY A 190 47.44 -18.84 3.97
CA GLY A 190 48.60 -19.04 3.11
C GLY A 190 49.57 -17.85 3.09
N TYR A 191 50.57 -17.94 2.21
CA TYR A 191 51.54 -16.88 1.99
C TYR A 191 50.94 -15.75 1.14
N LYS A 192 51.28 -14.51 1.49
CA LYS A 192 50.95 -13.33 0.70
C LYS A 192 51.95 -13.21 -0.45
N LEU A 193 51.45 -13.23 -1.68
CA LEU A 193 52.24 -13.12 -2.91
C LEU A 193 51.91 -11.82 -3.65
N GLN A 194 52.86 -11.36 -4.44
CA GLN A 194 52.74 -10.22 -5.34
C GLN A 194 53.67 -10.47 -6.53
N VAL A 195 53.14 -10.37 -7.75
CA VAL A 195 53.85 -10.63 -9.01
C VAL A 195 53.79 -9.43 -9.94
#